data_AF-A0AAE0P824-F1
#
_entry.id   AF-A0AAE0P824-F1
#
_cell.length_a   1.000
_cell.length_b   1.000
_cell.length_c   1.000
_cell.angle_alpha   90.00
_cell.angle_beta   90.00
_cell.angle_gamma   90.00
#
_symmetry.space_group_name_H-M   'P 1'
#
loop_
_entity.id
_entity.type
_entity.pdbx_description
1 polymer ?
#
loop_
_entity_poly.entity_id
_entity_poly.type
_entity_poly.pdbx_seq_one_letter_code
_entity_poly.pdbx_strand_id
1 'polypeptide(L)'
;MDRDGPVKNTTSQPCFILVPLYIYPTATSWDPLFSAAHLHPHLEFLVIINPSNGPGASIDADANYTAALKRLTLEPNVKILGYVYCSFGERCSAEVEHDIQVYLGLICQELLIQDIRLDGIFFDESPCGPEHVDYMAHFSEFARSVLPVDSAGLPCPAIIVYNPGIFVSAAYYEFADYIVVFENKAAEWNSSYVRQNVETLSPELRERSIGIAHSAGDIASQMQSGKDIALFSGFAGHFVTTNSGYEKWCLNWKGYVGQADGWNREGEDLV
;
A
#
# COMPACT_ATOMS: atom_id res chain seq x y z
N MET A 1 19.69 38.32 -10.56
CA MET A 1 20.78 37.32 -10.59
C MET A 1 20.46 36.30 -9.52
N ASP A 2 20.24 35.06 -9.99
CA ASP A 2 19.99 33.76 -9.34
C ASP A 2 19.21 33.73 -8.00
N ARG A 3 17.95 33.27 -8.02
CA ARG A 3 17.47 31.87 -8.06
C ARG A 3 17.53 31.21 -6.67
N ASP A 4 16.52 31.53 -5.85
CA ASP A 4 16.05 30.61 -4.81
C ASP A 4 15.43 29.40 -5.52
N GLY A 5 16.25 28.36 -5.70
CA GLY A 5 15.78 27.04 -6.08
C GLY A 5 14.95 26.43 -4.94
N PRO A 6 14.13 25.41 -5.23
CA PRO A 6 13.33 24.74 -4.21
C PRO A 6 14.26 24.17 -3.13
N VAL A 7 13.89 24.41 -1.87
CA VAL A 7 14.54 23.85 -0.67
C VAL A 7 14.58 22.33 -0.83
N LYS A 8 15.79 21.76 -0.93
CA LYS A 8 15.99 20.32 -1.01
C LYS A 8 15.77 19.73 0.39
N ASN A 9 14.78 18.86 0.53
CA ASN A 9 14.59 18.06 1.73
C ASN A 9 15.62 16.93 1.73
N THR A 10 16.48 16.87 2.75
CA THR A 10 17.73 16.06 2.76
C THR A 10 17.62 14.75 3.54
N THR A 11 16.47 14.08 3.53
CA THR A 11 16.35 12.70 4.04
C THR A 11 15.24 11.97 3.27
N SER A 12 15.52 11.54 2.04
CA SER A 12 14.56 10.68 1.32
C SER A 12 14.59 9.30 1.96
N GLN A 13 13.56 8.95 2.72
CA GLN A 13 13.31 7.54 3.05
C GLN A 13 13.17 6.74 1.73
N PRO A 14 13.67 5.50 1.67
CA PRO A 14 13.44 4.64 0.51
C PRO A 14 11.93 4.49 0.25
N CYS A 15 11.51 4.71 -0.98
CA CYS A 15 10.12 4.56 -1.38
C CYS A 15 9.79 3.06 -1.54
N PHE A 16 8.67 2.60 -0.97
CA PHE A 16 8.19 1.22 -1.14
C PHE A 16 7.26 1.07 -2.34
N ILE A 17 7.11 -0.16 -2.83
CA ILE A 17 6.05 -0.47 -3.82
C ILE A 17 4.82 -0.99 -3.08
N LEU A 18 3.71 -0.27 -3.18
CA LEU A 18 2.41 -0.79 -2.77
C LEU A 18 1.88 -1.69 -3.91
N VAL A 19 1.55 -2.94 -3.66
CA VAL A 19 1.11 -3.89 -4.69
C VAL A 19 -0.33 -4.31 -4.40
N PRO A 20 -1.33 -3.76 -5.11
CA PRO A 20 -2.69 -4.30 -5.13
C PRO A 20 -2.68 -5.69 -5.79
N LEU A 21 -2.43 -6.75 -5.02
CA LEU A 21 -2.22 -8.10 -5.55
C LEU A 21 -3.55 -8.84 -5.71
N TYR A 22 -4.40 -8.31 -6.59
CA TYR A 22 -5.75 -8.84 -6.82
C TYR A 22 -5.76 -9.94 -7.88
N ILE A 23 -4.63 -10.66 -7.98
CA ILE A 23 -4.44 -11.82 -8.85
C ILE A 23 -4.71 -13.06 -8.01
N TYR A 24 -5.60 -13.94 -8.46
CA TYR A 24 -5.83 -15.20 -7.74
C TYR A 24 -4.55 -16.06 -7.69
N PRO A 25 -4.12 -16.54 -6.51
CA PRO A 25 -2.81 -17.15 -6.29
C PRO A 25 -2.70 -18.60 -6.78
N THR A 26 -2.89 -18.86 -8.08
CA THR A 26 -2.47 -20.16 -8.65
C THR A 26 -0.98 -20.37 -8.40
N ALA A 27 -0.52 -21.63 -8.47
CA ALA A 27 0.83 -22.05 -8.07
C ALA A 27 1.99 -21.13 -8.54
N THR A 28 1.87 -20.50 -9.72
CA THR A 28 2.90 -19.65 -10.32
C THR A 28 2.46 -18.20 -10.57
N SER A 29 1.19 -17.87 -10.34
CA SER A 29 0.65 -16.54 -10.67
C SER A 29 1.34 -15.39 -9.91
N TRP A 30 1.86 -15.65 -8.71
CA TRP A 30 2.58 -14.67 -7.89
C TRP A 30 4.11 -14.76 -8.01
N ASP A 31 4.65 -15.66 -8.84
CA ASP A 31 6.10 -15.78 -9.08
C ASP A 31 6.79 -14.47 -9.50
N PRO A 32 6.14 -13.55 -10.25
CA PRO A 32 6.72 -12.24 -10.54
C PRO A 32 6.99 -11.39 -9.28
N LEU A 33 6.16 -11.48 -8.24
CA LEU A 33 6.40 -10.81 -6.95
C LEU A 33 7.56 -11.44 -6.20
N PHE A 34 7.55 -12.77 -6.06
CA PHE A 34 8.64 -13.50 -5.40
C PHE A 34 10.00 -13.23 -6.06
N SER A 35 10.02 -13.22 -7.39
CA SER A 35 11.24 -12.90 -8.15
C SER A 35 11.69 -11.46 -7.90
N ALA A 36 10.75 -10.51 -7.82
CA ALA A 36 11.04 -9.12 -7.53
C ALA A 36 11.62 -8.93 -6.11
N ALA A 37 10.96 -9.52 -5.09
CA ALA A 37 11.41 -9.47 -3.71
C ALA A 37 12.83 -10.05 -3.53
N HIS A 38 13.11 -11.19 -4.16
CA HIS A 38 14.42 -11.84 -4.10
C HIS A 38 15.53 -11.05 -4.82
N LEU A 39 15.22 -10.44 -5.96
CA LEU A 39 16.20 -9.68 -6.74
C LEU A 39 16.49 -8.29 -6.15
N HIS A 40 15.57 -7.74 -5.35
CA HIS A 40 15.67 -6.40 -4.77
C HIS A 40 15.46 -6.46 -3.25
N PRO A 41 16.39 -7.05 -2.48
CA PRO A 41 16.21 -7.32 -1.04
C PRO A 41 16.12 -6.06 -0.16
N HIS A 42 16.50 -4.88 -0.69
CA HIS A 42 16.41 -3.60 0.00
C HIS A 42 15.17 -2.78 -0.38
N LEU A 43 14.43 -3.23 -1.40
CA LEU A 43 13.17 -2.60 -1.77
C LEU A 43 12.03 -3.27 -1.00
N GLU A 44 11.27 -2.48 -0.25
CA GLU A 44 10.10 -2.96 0.46
C GLU A 44 8.87 -3.03 -0.45
N PHE A 45 8.06 -4.07 -0.23
CA PHE A 45 6.79 -4.29 -0.91
C PHE A 45 5.67 -4.39 0.12
N LEU A 46 4.71 -3.46 0.08
CA LEU A 46 3.46 -3.59 0.84
C LEU A 46 2.42 -4.23 -0.08
N VAL A 47 2.07 -5.48 0.20
CA VAL A 47 1.24 -6.31 -0.69
C VAL A 47 -0.16 -6.42 -0.12
N ILE A 48 -1.14 -5.93 -0.87
CA ILE A 48 -2.55 -5.99 -0.46
C ILE A 48 -3.17 -7.26 -1.02
N ILE A 49 -3.66 -8.13 -0.14
CA ILE A 49 -4.38 -9.34 -0.52
C ILE A 49 -5.90 -9.09 -0.46
N ASN A 50 -6.60 -9.54 -1.49
CA ASN A 50 -8.05 -9.40 -1.58
C ASN A 50 -8.70 -10.73 -2.03
N PRO A 51 -8.89 -11.70 -1.10
CA PRO A 51 -9.53 -12.98 -1.40
C PRO A 51 -10.93 -12.89 -2.01
N SER A 52 -11.79 -12.01 -1.50
CA SER A 52 -13.20 -11.96 -1.88
C SER A 52 -13.85 -10.59 -1.63
N ASN A 53 -13.23 -9.50 -2.07
CA ASN A 53 -13.59 -8.12 -1.67
C ASN A 53 -13.61 -7.99 -0.14
N GLY A 54 -12.51 -8.39 0.46
CA GLY A 54 -12.42 -8.73 1.87
C GLY A 54 -11.80 -10.11 2.07
N PRO A 55 -11.78 -10.61 3.32
CA PRO A 55 -11.20 -11.90 3.64
C PRO A 55 -12.06 -13.09 3.18
N GLY A 56 -13.33 -12.85 2.83
CA GLY A 56 -14.32 -13.91 2.67
C GLY A 56 -14.64 -14.59 4.01
N ALA A 57 -15.28 -15.76 3.97
CA ALA A 57 -15.68 -16.46 5.21
C ALA A 57 -14.50 -17.12 5.95
N SER A 58 -13.47 -17.54 5.22
CA SER A 58 -12.29 -18.22 5.75
C SER A 58 -11.23 -18.31 4.64
N ILE A 59 -10.09 -17.63 4.83
CA ILE A 59 -8.98 -17.63 3.85
C ILE A 59 -8.25 -18.97 3.86
N ASP A 60 -8.20 -19.63 5.02
CA ASP A 60 -7.57 -20.93 5.22
C ASP A 60 -8.33 -22.09 4.55
N ALA A 61 -9.59 -21.88 4.15
CA ALA A 61 -10.34 -22.82 3.32
C ALA A 61 -9.81 -22.88 1.87
N ASP A 62 -9.10 -21.86 1.39
CA ASP A 62 -8.48 -21.86 0.06
C ASP A 62 -6.99 -22.27 0.16
N ALA A 63 -6.70 -23.47 -0.35
CA ALA A 63 -5.35 -24.02 -0.37
C ALA A 63 -4.35 -23.19 -1.21
N ASN A 64 -4.82 -22.49 -2.24
CA ASN A 64 -3.98 -21.62 -3.07
C ASN A 64 -3.54 -20.38 -2.29
N TYR A 65 -4.49 -19.69 -1.65
CA TYR A 65 -4.17 -18.56 -0.75
C TYR A 65 -3.26 -19.00 0.38
N THR A 66 -3.59 -20.10 1.06
CA THR A 66 -2.79 -20.64 2.17
C THR A 66 -1.35 -20.92 1.75
N ALA A 67 -1.13 -21.60 0.63
CA ALA A 67 0.21 -21.92 0.15
C ALA A 67 1.00 -20.67 -0.27
N ALA A 68 0.35 -19.70 -0.92
CA ALA A 68 0.99 -18.48 -1.37
C ALA A 68 1.34 -17.54 -0.21
N LEU A 69 0.46 -17.41 0.79
CA LEU A 69 0.71 -16.60 2.00
C LEU A 69 1.84 -17.16 2.86
N LYS A 70 1.95 -18.49 2.96
CA LYS A 70 3.11 -19.16 3.59
C LYS A 70 4.41 -18.78 2.90
N ARG A 71 4.44 -18.76 1.57
CA ARG A 71 5.61 -18.33 0.81
C ARG A 71 5.92 -16.84 1.04
N LEU A 72 4.91 -15.95 0.98
CA LEU A 72 5.12 -14.51 1.20
C LEU A 72 5.64 -14.19 2.61
N THR A 73 5.21 -14.95 3.62
CA THR A 73 5.66 -14.77 5.00
C THR A 73 7.18 -14.95 5.15
N LEU A 74 7.79 -15.77 4.29
CA LEU A 74 9.24 -16.01 4.27
C LEU A 74 10.04 -14.88 3.60
N GLU A 75 9.39 -13.97 2.88
CA GLU A 75 10.04 -12.83 2.23
C GLU A 75 10.22 -11.69 3.25
N PRO A 76 11.46 -11.29 3.60
CA PRO A 76 11.72 -10.35 4.69
C PRO A 76 11.37 -8.90 4.33
N ASN A 77 11.42 -8.56 3.04
CA ASN A 77 11.10 -7.24 2.49
C ASN A 77 9.65 -7.12 1.98
N VAL A 78 8.79 -8.07 2.33
CA VAL A 78 7.36 -8.05 1.98
C VAL A 78 6.53 -7.85 3.25
N LYS A 79 5.59 -6.92 3.22
CA LYS A 79 4.57 -6.72 4.26
C LYS A 79 3.20 -7.05 3.69
N ILE A 80 2.43 -7.90 4.36
CA ILE A 80 1.14 -8.39 3.85
C ILE A 80 0.00 -7.60 4.51
N LEU A 81 -0.82 -6.92 3.72
CA LEU A 81 -1.97 -6.14 4.18
C LEU A 81 -3.29 -6.79 3.73
N GLY A 82 -4.25 -6.89 4.65
CA GLY A 82 -5.60 -7.36 4.35
C GLY A 82 -6.46 -6.24 3.77
N TYR A 83 -7.16 -6.50 2.66
CA TYR A 83 -8.09 -5.55 2.05
C TYR A 83 -9.42 -5.50 2.82
N VAL A 84 -9.86 -4.31 3.23
CA VAL A 84 -11.19 -4.09 3.83
C VAL A 84 -11.80 -2.84 3.20
N TYR A 85 -13.01 -2.90 2.66
CA TYR A 85 -13.64 -1.72 2.05
C TYR A 85 -14.58 -1.01 3.03
N CYS A 86 -14.74 0.31 2.89
CA CYS A 86 -15.58 1.15 3.76
C CYS A 86 -16.80 1.76 3.05
N SER A 87 -16.95 1.55 1.73
CA SER A 87 -18.02 2.15 0.90
C SER A 87 -18.21 3.65 1.15
N PHE A 88 -17.10 4.39 1.21
CA PHE A 88 -17.06 5.83 1.44
C PHE A 88 -17.78 6.27 2.72
N GLY A 89 -17.74 5.44 3.77
CA GLY A 89 -18.34 5.73 5.08
C GLY A 89 -19.75 5.15 5.26
N GLU A 90 -20.31 4.51 4.25
CA GLU A 90 -21.67 3.95 4.28
C GLU A 90 -21.69 2.46 4.72
N ARG A 91 -20.55 1.78 4.75
CA ARG A 91 -20.50 0.39 5.18
C ARG A 91 -20.74 0.26 6.68
N CYS A 92 -21.59 -0.70 7.05
CA CYS A 92 -21.91 -1.00 8.45
C CYS A 92 -20.63 -1.28 9.26
N SER A 93 -20.42 -0.56 10.36
CA SER A 93 -19.20 -0.69 11.17
C SER A 93 -18.96 -2.11 11.68
N ALA A 94 -20.02 -2.81 12.07
CA ALA A 94 -19.91 -4.21 12.52
C ALA A 94 -19.41 -5.15 11.41
N GLU A 95 -19.70 -4.86 10.14
CA GLU A 95 -19.20 -5.65 9.01
C GLU A 95 -17.74 -5.34 8.70
N VAL A 96 -17.32 -4.07 8.81
CA VAL A 96 -15.91 -3.67 8.70
C VAL A 96 -15.09 -4.32 9.81
N GLU A 97 -15.55 -4.24 11.06
CA GLU A 97 -14.91 -4.90 12.21
C GLU A 97 -14.85 -6.42 12.02
N HIS A 98 -15.90 -7.03 11.48
CA HIS A 98 -15.92 -8.46 11.19
C HIS A 98 -14.83 -8.85 10.18
N ASP A 99 -14.67 -8.12 9.08
CA ASP A 99 -13.61 -8.40 8.11
C ASP A 99 -12.22 -8.28 8.74
N ILE A 100 -11.99 -7.23 9.54
CA ILE A 100 -10.75 -7.06 10.30
C ILE A 100 -10.52 -8.31 11.19
N GLN A 101 -11.54 -8.76 11.92
CA GLN A 101 -11.46 -9.95 12.77
C GLN A 101 -11.18 -11.23 12.00
N VAL A 102 -11.73 -11.43 10.80
CA VAL A 102 -11.47 -12.64 10.01
C VAL A 102 -10.01 -12.68 9.53
N TYR A 103 -9.46 -11.56 9.08
CA TYR A 103 -8.03 -11.47 8.77
C TYR A 103 -7.15 -11.80 9.98
N LEU A 104 -7.61 -11.45 11.19
CA LEU A 104 -6.92 -11.75 12.44
C LEU A 104 -7.06 -13.19 12.90
N GLY A 105 -8.16 -13.85 12.55
CA GLY A 105 -8.33 -15.29 12.75
C GLY A 105 -7.23 -16.11 12.06
N LEU A 106 -6.56 -15.55 11.04
CA LEU A 106 -5.37 -16.16 10.42
C LEU A 106 -4.11 -16.08 11.29
N ILE A 107 -4.04 -15.12 12.22
CA ILE A 107 -2.86 -14.86 13.05
C ILE A 107 -3.06 -15.34 14.50
N CYS A 108 -4.28 -15.27 15.02
CA CYS A 108 -4.60 -15.39 16.45
C CYS A 108 -5.30 -16.70 16.87
N GLN A 109 -5.18 -17.79 16.11
CA GLN A 109 -5.43 -19.08 16.76
C GLN A 109 -4.24 -19.37 17.69
N GLU A 110 -4.52 -19.66 18.96
CA GLU A 110 -3.58 -20.03 20.05
C GLU A 110 -2.67 -21.25 19.74
N LEU A 111 -2.61 -21.64 18.48
CA LEU A 111 -1.75 -22.60 17.85
C LEU A 111 -1.36 -21.98 16.49
N LEU A 112 -0.07 -21.72 16.28
CA LEU A 112 0.55 -21.39 14.98
C LEU A 112 0.29 -22.50 13.94
N ILE A 113 -0.94 -22.66 13.44
CA ILE A 113 -1.29 -23.79 12.56
C ILE A 113 -0.79 -23.55 11.12
N GLN A 114 -0.49 -22.31 10.73
CA GLN A 114 -0.19 -21.99 9.33
C GLN A 114 1.10 -21.20 9.04
N ASP A 115 1.89 -20.73 10.03
CA ASP A 115 3.09 -19.90 9.76
C ASP A 115 2.84 -18.74 8.77
N ILE A 116 1.66 -18.08 8.84
CA ILE A 116 1.28 -16.95 7.99
C ILE A 116 1.36 -15.66 8.80
N ARG A 117 2.05 -14.66 8.25
CA ARG A 117 2.09 -13.29 8.78
C ARG A 117 1.03 -12.44 8.09
N LEU A 118 0.41 -11.55 8.85
CA LEU A 118 -0.29 -10.38 8.34
C LEU A 118 0.27 -9.17 9.09
N ASP A 119 0.69 -8.17 8.34
CA ASP A 119 1.41 -7.00 8.85
C ASP A 119 0.48 -5.79 9.03
N GLY A 120 -0.75 -5.83 8.51
CA GLY A 120 -1.66 -4.69 8.61
C GLY A 120 -2.95 -4.79 7.78
N ILE A 121 -3.65 -3.66 7.67
CA ILE A 121 -4.93 -3.52 6.98
C ILE A 121 -4.87 -2.36 5.99
N PHE A 122 -5.39 -2.60 4.79
CA PHE A 122 -5.62 -1.60 3.76
C PHE A 122 -7.12 -1.34 3.67
N PHE A 123 -7.53 -0.12 4.03
CA PHE A 123 -8.92 0.32 3.97
C PHE A 123 -9.23 0.96 2.63
N ASP A 124 -9.94 0.25 1.76
CA ASP A 124 -10.36 0.75 0.47
C ASP A 124 -11.68 1.53 0.52
N GLU A 125 -11.93 2.35 -0.49
CA GLU A 125 -13.10 3.24 -0.55
C GLU A 125 -13.23 4.05 0.74
N SER A 126 -12.11 4.55 1.28
CA SER A 126 -12.13 5.34 2.50
C SER A 126 -12.85 6.68 2.22
N PRO A 127 -13.74 7.15 3.12
CA PRO A 127 -14.32 8.48 3.01
C PRO A 127 -13.23 9.55 3.12
N CYS A 128 -13.49 10.73 2.55
CA CYS A 128 -12.56 11.88 2.57
C CYS A 128 -13.07 13.09 3.36
N GLY A 129 -14.34 13.08 3.78
CA GLY A 129 -15.00 14.19 4.46
C GLY A 129 -14.64 14.29 5.94
N PRO A 130 -14.49 15.51 6.50
CA PRO A 130 -14.11 15.69 7.91
C PRO A 130 -15.03 14.99 8.91
N GLU A 131 -16.30 14.79 8.57
CA GLU A 131 -17.31 14.07 9.36
C GLU A 131 -17.01 12.57 9.53
N HIS A 132 -16.11 12.00 8.72
CA HIS A 132 -15.74 10.59 8.77
C HIS A 132 -14.35 10.33 9.39
N VAL A 133 -13.68 11.35 9.94
CA VAL A 133 -12.37 11.17 10.60
C VAL A 133 -12.49 10.19 11.77
N ASP A 134 -13.48 10.39 12.65
CA ASP A 134 -13.70 9.52 13.80
C ASP A 134 -14.10 8.09 13.38
N TYR A 135 -14.85 7.96 12.28
CA TYR A 135 -15.23 6.67 11.70
C TYR A 135 -13.99 5.88 11.25
N MET A 136 -13.03 6.52 10.57
CA MET A 136 -11.79 5.87 10.16
C MET A 136 -10.85 5.63 11.34
N ALA A 137 -10.75 6.58 12.27
CA ALA A 137 -9.96 6.44 13.48
C ALA A 137 -10.37 5.20 14.29
N HIS A 138 -11.68 4.99 14.47
CA HIS A 138 -12.24 3.84 15.16
C HIS A 138 -11.73 2.50 14.57
N PHE A 139 -11.73 2.33 13.25
CA PHE A 139 -11.25 1.07 12.65
C PHE A 139 -9.75 0.87 12.76
N SER A 140 -8.96 1.94 12.72
CA SER A 140 -7.52 1.87 12.90
C SER A 140 -7.15 1.51 14.33
N GLU A 141 -7.81 2.12 15.31
CA GLU A 141 -7.67 1.76 16.71
C GLU A 141 -8.13 0.32 16.96
N PHE A 142 -9.27 -0.07 16.38
CA PHE A 142 -9.75 -1.44 16.45
C PHE A 142 -8.72 -2.41 15.89
N ALA A 143 -8.27 -2.25 14.63
CA ALA A 143 -7.26 -3.09 14.01
C ALA A 143 -5.98 -3.19 14.84
N ARG A 144 -5.47 -2.08 15.37
CA ARG A 144 -4.29 -2.06 16.26
C ARG A 144 -4.53 -2.78 17.60
N SER A 145 -5.75 -2.75 18.13
CA SER A 145 -6.10 -3.39 19.40
C SER A 145 -6.22 -4.91 19.30
N VAL A 146 -6.55 -5.43 18.12
CA VAL A 146 -6.81 -6.85 17.89
C VAL A 146 -5.70 -7.57 17.10
N LEU A 147 -4.74 -6.83 16.52
CA LEU A 147 -3.52 -7.42 15.96
C LEU A 147 -2.63 -8.03 17.05
N PRO A 148 -1.93 -9.14 16.76
CA PRO A 148 -1.22 -9.92 17.77
C PRO A 148 -0.18 -9.09 18.49
N VAL A 149 0.10 -9.49 19.72
CA VAL A 149 1.29 -9.05 20.44
C VAL A 149 2.47 -9.94 20.07
N ASP A 150 3.68 -9.39 20.07
CA ASP A 150 4.91 -10.15 19.91
C ASP A 150 5.12 -11.12 21.08
N SER A 151 6.16 -11.96 21.02
CA SER A 151 6.50 -12.90 22.08
C SER A 151 6.79 -12.25 23.45
N ALA A 152 6.98 -10.93 23.49
CA ALA A 152 7.18 -10.14 24.71
C ALA A 152 5.88 -9.49 25.23
N GLY A 153 4.75 -9.72 24.56
CA GLY A 153 3.45 -9.15 24.93
C GLY A 153 3.27 -7.69 24.49
N LEU A 154 4.11 -7.18 23.59
CA LEU A 154 3.96 -5.85 23.01
C LEU A 154 3.11 -5.91 21.74
N PRO A 155 2.16 -5.00 21.49
CA PRO A 155 1.42 -4.96 20.23
C PRO A 155 2.37 -4.99 19.04
N CYS A 156 2.19 -5.94 18.11
CA CYS A 156 2.86 -5.88 16.83
C CYS A 156 2.33 -4.63 16.12
N PRO A 157 3.20 -3.70 15.67
CA PRO A 157 2.75 -2.51 14.99
C PRO A 157 2.04 -2.90 13.69
N ALA A 158 0.73 -2.62 13.65
CA ALA A 158 -0.09 -2.73 12.46
C ALA A 158 0.29 -1.65 11.44
N ILE A 159 0.45 -2.01 10.18
CA ILE A 159 0.49 -1.03 9.10
C ILE A 159 -0.95 -0.73 8.68
N ILE A 160 -1.39 0.51 8.85
CA ILE A 160 -2.70 0.99 8.47
C ILE A 160 -2.57 1.88 7.25
N VAL A 161 -3.26 1.53 6.17
CA VAL A 161 -3.33 2.33 4.95
C VAL A 161 -4.77 2.71 4.66
N TYR A 162 -5.04 3.99 4.43
CA TYR A 162 -6.33 4.45 3.91
C TYR A 162 -6.24 4.70 2.41
N ASN A 163 -7.22 4.26 1.65
CA ASN A 163 -7.37 4.59 0.24
C ASN A 163 -8.66 5.36 -0.05
N PRO A 164 -8.62 6.69 0.07
CA PRO A 164 -9.64 7.56 -0.51
C PRO A 164 -9.40 7.83 -2.01
N GLY A 165 -8.21 7.52 -2.54
CA GLY A 165 -7.81 7.81 -3.93
C GLY A 165 -7.60 9.29 -4.25
N ILE A 166 -7.75 10.17 -3.25
CA ILE A 166 -7.70 11.63 -3.36
C ILE A 166 -7.02 12.25 -2.12
N PHE A 167 -6.58 13.50 -2.25
CA PHE A 167 -6.00 14.24 -1.13
C PHE A 167 -7.05 14.51 -0.05
N VAL A 168 -6.66 14.30 1.21
CA VAL A 168 -7.53 14.45 2.40
C VAL A 168 -6.93 15.44 3.40
N SER A 169 -7.73 15.84 4.39
CA SER A 169 -7.24 16.70 5.47
C SER A 169 -6.18 16.00 6.33
N ALA A 170 -5.32 16.79 6.97
CA ALA A 170 -4.26 16.28 7.85
C ALA A 170 -4.78 15.39 8.99
N ALA A 171 -6.04 15.56 9.42
CA ALA A 171 -6.65 14.77 10.48
C ALA A 171 -6.70 13.26 10.17
N TYR A 172 -6.82 12.88 8.88
CA TYR A 172 -6.78 11.46 8.49
C TYR A 172 -5.42 10.80 8.76
N TYR A 173 -4.34 11.59 8.72
CA TYR A 173 -3.00 11.10 8.99
C TYR A 173 -2.75 10.90 10.50
N GLU A 174 -3.66 11.26 11.40
CA GLU A 174 -3.45 10.99 12.83
C GLU A 174 -3.57 9.49 13.16
N PHE A 175 -4.32 8.72 12.36
CA PHE A 175 -4.66 7.33 12.66
C PHE A 175 -4.22 6.29 11.61
N ALA A 176 -3.85 6.72 10.40
CA ALA A 176 -3.27 5.86 9.37
C ALA A 176 -1.77 6.05 9.25
N ASP A 177 -0.99 4.99 9.00
CA ASP A 177 0.45 5.13 8.72
C ASP A 177 0.66 5.79 7.36
N TYR A 178 -0.11 5.36 6.35
CA TYR A 178 -0.05 5.88 4.98
C TYR A 178 -1.43 6.16 4.39
N ILE A 179 -1.50 7.09 3.43
CA ILE A 179 -2.73 7.42 2.70
C ILE A 179 -2.47 7.41 1.20
N VAL A 180 -3.31 6.69 0.45
CA VAL A 180 -3.33 6.78 -1.02
C VAL A 180 -4.06 8.06 -1.42
N VAL A 181 -3.28 9.10 -1.75
CA VAL A 181 -3.80 10.44 -2.09
C VAL A 181 -4.02 10.64 -3.59
N PHE A 182 -3.58 9.67 -4.40
CA PHE A 182 -3.81 9.64 -5.82
C PHE A 182 -4.04 8.20 -6.24
N GLU A 183 -5.22 7.90 -6.76
CA GLU A 183 -5.50 6.66 -7.50
C GLU A 183 -6.25 7.01 -8.79
N ASN A 184 -5.55 7.00 -9.92
CA ASN A 184 -6.18 7.32 -11.21
C ASN A 184 -5.36 6.80 -12.40
N LYS A 185 -5.80 7.12 -13.62
CA LYS A 185 -5.00 6.92 -14.83
C LYS A 185 -3.71 7.72 -14.72
N ALA A 186 -2.61 7.14 -15.19
CA ALA A 186 -1.29 7.76 -15.23
C ALA A 186 -1.29 9.14 -15.92
N ALA A 187 -2.13 9.33 -16.94
CA ALA A 187 -2.27 10.61 -17.64
C ALA A 187 -2.77 11.77 -16.74
N GLU A 188 -3.48 11.47 -15.64
CA GLU A 188 -4.05 12.46 -14.72
C GLU A 188 -3.05 12.96 -13.66
N TRP A 189 -1.89 12.31 -13.53
CA TRP A 189 -0.86 12.71 -12.57
C TRP A 189 -0.46 14.18 -12.73
N ASN A 190 -0.39 14.65 -13.98
CA ASN A 190 -0.04 16.03 -14.29
C ASN A 190 -1.25 16.98 -14.30
N SER A 191 -2.41 16.61 -13.75
CA SER A 191 -3.54 17.53 -13.65
C SER A 191 -3.23 18.72 -12.73
N SER A 192 -3.92 19.85 -12.93
CA SER A 192 -3.76 21.02 -12.04
C SER A 192 -4.16 20.70 -10.60
N TYR A 193 -5.14 19.82 -10.41
CA TYR A 193 -5.57 19.35 -9.10
C TYR A 193 -4.44 18.64 -8.35
N VAL A 194 -3.78 17.65 -8.99
CA VAL A 194 -2.69 16.91 -8.34
C VAL A 194 -1.52 17.83 -8.02
N ARG A 195 -1.07 18.66 -8.98
CA ARG A 195 0.05 19.58 -8.76
C ARG A 195 -0.20 20.54 -7.60
N GLN A 196 -1.37 21.17 -7.54
CA GLN A 196 -1.70 22.12 -6.46
C GLN A 196 -1.77 21.43 -5.09
N ASN A 197 -2.27 20.19 -5.02
CA ASN A 197 -2.31 19.48 -3.74
C ASN A 197 -0.93 18.98 -3.31
N VAL A 198 -0.10 18.47 -4.23
CA VAL A 198 1.29 18.10 -3.91
C VAL A 198 2.11 19.32 -3.44
N GLU A 199 1.92 20.48 -4.06
CA GLU A 199 2.58 21.74 -3.68
C GLU A 199 2.17 22.25 -2.30
N THR A 200 0.93 22.00 -1.87
CA THR A 200 0.41 22.47 -0.57
C THR A 200 0.57 21.46 0.55
N LEU A 201 0.80 20.18 0.24
CA LEU A 201 1.00 19.13 1.22
C LEU A 201 2.38 19.27 1.89
N SER A 202 2.41 19.30 3.23
CA SER A 202 3.67 19.44 3.96
C SER A 202 4.60 18.25 3.67
N PRO A 203 5.93 18.43 3.74
CA PRO A 203 6.87 17.33 3.53
C PRO A 203 6.58 16.10 4.39
N GLU A 204 6.20 16.31 5.66
CA GLU A 204 5.89 15.22 6.60
C GLU A 204 4.66 14.41 6.17
N LEU A 205 3.67 15.06 5.57
CA LEU A 205 2.49 14.36 5.03
C LEU A 205 2.78 13.72 3.67
N ARG A 206 3.70 14.28 2.87
CA ARG A 206 4.18 13.65 1.64
C ARG A 206 4.88 12.33 1.94
N GLU A 207 5.73 12.29 2.96
CA GLU A 207 6.38 11.07 3.48
C GLU A 207 5.41 10.02 4.05
N ARG A 208 4.10 10.31 4.08
CA ARG A 208 3.04 9.38 4.49
C ARG A 208 1.98 9.20 3.40
N SER A 209 2.26 9.68 2.20
CA SER A 209 1.36 9.61 1.06
C SER A 209 1.82 8.57 0.06
N ILE A 210 0.86 8.00 -0.67
CA ILE A 210 1.07 6.97 -1.69
C ILE A 210 0.38 7.41 -2.99
N GLY A 211 1.05 7.20 -4.12
CA GLY A 211 0.48 7.40 -5.45
C GLY A 211 0.30 6.09 -6.22
N ILE A 212 -0.92 5.80 -6.67
CA ILE A 212 -1.28 4.67 -7.51
C ILE A 212 -1.71 5.18 -8.90
N ALA A 213 -1.03 4.73 -9.94
CA ALA A 213 -1.33 5.09 -11.32
C ALA A 213 -1.62 3.84 -12.17
N HIS A 214 -2.81 3.75 -12.74
CA HIS A 214 -3.17 2.68 -13.67
C HIS A 214 -3.22 3.20 -15.12
N SER A 215 -3.45 2.31 -16.08
CA SER A 215 -3.62 2.65 -17.50
C SER A 215 -2.48 3.50 -18.08
N ALA A 216 -1.23 3.27 -17.67
CA ALA A 216 -0.09 3.84 -18.37
C ALA A 216 -0.07 3.32 -19.82
N GLY A 217 -0.09 4.24 -20.79
CA GLY A 217 -0.30 3.89 -22.21
C GLY A 217 0.78 2.99 -22.80
N ASP A 218 1.99 3.07 -22.27
CA ASP A 218 3.14 2.25 -22.64
C ASP A 218 4.16 2.17 -21.49
N ILE A 219 5.25 1.46 -21.73
CA ILE A 219 6.35 1.28 -20.76
C ILE A 219 7.02 2.62 -20.41
N ALA A 220 7.19 3.52 -21.38
CA ALA A 220 7.83 4.81 -21.14
C ALA A 220 6.98 5.67 -20.20
N SER A 221 5.67 5.72 -20.44
CA SER A 221 4.70 6.41 -19.59
C SER A 221 4.62 5.81 -18.18
N GLN A 222 4.74 4.48 -18.08
CA GLN A 222 4.81 3.78 -16.80
C GLN A 222 6.06 4.21 -16.00
N MET A 223 7.24 4.21 -16.64
CA MET A 223 8.49 4.61 -15.97
C MET A 223 8.47 6.09 -15.57
N GLN A 224 7.98 6.96 -16.45
CA GLN A 224 7.90 8.40 -16.18
C GLN A 224 6.98 8.67 -14.98
N SER A 225 5.77 8.10 -14.98
CA SER A 225 4.83 8.29 -13.86
C SER A 225 5.39 7.72 -12.57
N GLY A 226 6.06 6.56 -12.63
CA GLY A 226 6.73 5.98 -11.47
C GLY A 226 7.81 6.89 -10.92
N LYS A 227 8.65 7.47 -11.78
CA LYS A 227 9.69 8.42 -11.39
C LYS A 227 9.10 9.68 -10.76
N ASP A 228 8.04 10.22 -11.36
CA ASP A 228 7.40 11.44 -10.88
C ASP A 228 6.76 11.26 -9.50
N ILE A 229 6.12 10.11 -9.29
CA ILE A 229 5.56 9.77 -7.98
C ILE A 229 6.69 9.47 -6.98
N ALA A 230 7.64 8.59 -7.30
CA ALA A 230 8.67 8.14 -6.37
C ALA A 230 9.63 9.24 -5.93
N LEU A 231 10.17 10.02 -6.87
CA LEU A 231 11.27 10.95 -6.59
C LEU A 231 10.80 12.38 -6.41
N PHE A 232 9.84 12.83 -7.21
CA PHE A 232 9.53 14.27 -7.27
C PHE A 232 8.41 14.68 -6.33
N SER A 233 7.53 13.74 -5.93
CA SER A 233 6.49 14.04 -4.96
C SER A 233 6.98 13.97 -3.51
N GLY A 234 8.00 13.16 -3.20
CA GLY A 234 8.39 12.83 -1.83
C GLY A 234 7.43 11.87 -1.13
N PHE A 235 6.65 11.10 -1.91
CA PHE A 235 5.75 10.08 -1.39
C PHE A 235 6.51 8.85 -0.88
N ALA A 236 6.02 8.25 0.19
CA ALA A 236 6.64 7.05 0.76
C ALA A 236 6.37 5.78 -0.05
N GLY A 237 5.29 5.76 -0.85
CA GLY A 237 4.94 4.59 -1.64
C GLY A 237 4.40 4.92 -3.02
N HIS A 238 4.54 3.95 -3.93
CA HIS A 238 3.96 4.07 -5.26
C HIS A 238 3.56 2.74 -5.89
N PHE A 239 2.64 2.80 -6.85
CA PHE A 239 2.36 1.71 -7.79
C PHE A 239 2.02 2.27 -9.16
N VAL A 240 2.64 1.75 -10.22
CA VAL A 240 2.31 2.14 -11.60
C VAL A 240 2.15 0.92 -12.48
N THR A 241 1.01 0.80 -13.14
CA THR A 241 0.68 -0.31 -14.04
C THR A 241 0.21 0.17 -15.41
N THR A 242 0.54 -0.59 -16.45
CA THR A 242 0.00 -0.41 -17.81
C THR A 242 -1.43 -0.94 -17.93
N ASN A 243 -1.88 -1.78 -16.99
CA ASN A 243 -3.23 -2.34 -16.99
C ASN A 243 -4.25 -1.31 -16.49
N SER A 244 -5.52 -1.45 -16.88
CA SER A 244 -6.62 -0.63 -16.34
C SER A 244 -7.16 -1.10 -14.99
N GLY A 245 -6.61 -2.19 -14.45
CA GLY A 245 -6.99 -2.82 -13.19
C GLY A 245 -5.81 -3.60 -12.61
N TYR A 246 -6.07 -4.35 -11.55
CA TYR A 246 -5.04 -4.91 -10.67
C TYR A 246 -4.96 -6.45 -10.71
N GLU A 247 -5.79 -7.09 -11.55
CA GLU A 247 -5.93 -8.55 -11.62
C GLU A 247 -4.91 -9.21 -12.55
N LYS A 248 -3.91 -8.45 -13.03
CA LYS A 248 -2.84 -8.92 -13.92
C LYS A 248 -1.56 -8.12 -13.69
N TRP A 249 -0.42 -8.80 -13.85
CA TRP A 249 0.88 -8.15 -13.93
C TRP A 249 0.95 -7.21 -15.15
N CYS A 250 1.57 -6.04 -14.97
CA CYS A 250 1.83 -5.12 -16.08
C CYS A 250 2.90 -5.67 -17.03
N LEU A 251 2.92 -5.18 -18.27
CA LEU A 251 3.82 -5.63 -19.34
C LEU A 251 5.31 -5.59 -18.93
N ASN A 252 5.71 -4.63 -18.10
CA ASN A 252 7.10 -4.42 -17.70
C ASN A 252 7.28 -4.45 -16.17
N TRP A 253 6.62 -5.38 -15.46
CA TRP A 253 6.74 -5.49 -13.99
C TRP A 253 8.20 -5.55 -13.52
N LYS A 254 9.01 -6.43 -14.11
CA LYS A 254 10.42 -6.57 -13.75
C LYS A 254 11.23 -5.28 -13.97
N GLY A 255 11.01 -4.61 -15.11
CA GLY A 255 11.70 -3.35 -15.40
C GLY A 255 11.26 -2.23 -14.48
N TYR A 256 9.97 -2.16 -14.15
CA TYR A 256 9.41 -1.20 -13.19
C TYR A 256 10.04 -1.34 -11.81
N VAL A 257 10.06 -2.55 -11.25
CA VAL A 257 10.69 -2.82 -9.94
C VAL A 257 12.17 -2.48 -9.97
N GLY A 258 12.89 -2.88 -11.03
CA GLY A 258 14.30 -2.57 -11.16
C GLY A 258 14.61 -1.07 -11.23
N GLN A 259 13.69 -0.27 -11.80
CA GLN A 259 13.81 1.19 -11.78
C GLN A 259 13.47 1.78 -10.41
N ALA A 260 12.45 1.28 -9.72
CA ALA A 260 12.10 1.73 -8.37
C ALA A 260 13.27 1.56 -7.37
N ASP A 261 13.93 0.40 -7.40
CA ASP A 261 15.16 0.16 -6.64
C ASP A 261 16.33 1.06 -7.07
N GLY A 262 16.36 1.48 -8.34
CA GLY A 262 17.30 2.49 -8.83
C GLY A 262 17.00 3.88 -8.26
N TRP A 263 15.72 4.29 -8.24
CA TRP A 263 15.28 5.59 -7.75
C TRP A 263 15.60 5.78 -6.26
N ASN A 264 15.42 4.75 -5.44
CA ASN A 264 15.79 4.83 -4.01
C ASN A 264 17.28 5.13 -3.81
N ARG A 265 18.16 4.51 -4.62
CA ARG A 265 19.61 4.78 -4.58
C ARG A 265 19.97 6.17 -5.10
N GLU A 266 19.31 6.64 -6.16
CA GLU A 266 19.49 8.00 -6.66
C GLU A 266 19.06 9.06 -5.61
N GLY A 267 18.02 8.76 -4.82
CA GLY A 267 17.58 9.61 -3.72
C GLY A 267 18.60 9.72 -2.58
N GLU A 268 19.32 8.64 -2.28
CA GLU A 268 20.39 8.61 -1.26
C GLU A 268 21.61 9.46 -1.67
N ASP A 269 22.02 9.43 -2.94
CA ASP A 269 23.17 10.19 -3.47
C ASP A 269 22.90 11.71 -3.59
N LEU A 270 21.65 12.15 -3.41
CA LEU A 270 21.24 13.55 -3.44
C LEU A 270 21.22 14.22 -2.06
N VAL A 271 21.53 13.46 -0.99
CA VAL A 271 21.60 13.90 0.42
C VAL A 271 22.99 14.40 0.81
#